data_AF-A0A959E7X3-F1
#
_entry.id   AF-A0A959E7X3-F1
#
_cell.length_a   1.000
_cell.length_b   1.000
_cell.length_c   1.000
_cell.angle_alpha   90.00
_cell.angle_beta   90.00
_cell.angle_gamma   90.00
#
_symmetry.space_group_name_H-M   'P 1'
#
loop_
_entity.id
_entity.type
_entity.pdbx_description
1 polymer ?
#
loop_
_entity_poly.entity_id
_entity_poly.type
_entity_poly.pdbx_seq_one_letter_code
_entity_poly.pdbx_strand_id
1 'polypeptide(L)' 'NALISSQKRILQNISSTAEERYLDFVQRYPHFFNRISNVQIASYLGVTPEFLSTIRKNLAKS' A
#
# COMPACT_ATOMS: atom_id res chain seq x y z
N ASN A 1 18.92 -14.43 -20.61
CA ASN A 1 18.64 -13.39 -19.59
C ASN A 1 17.35 -13.66 -18.81
N ALA A 2 17.18 -14.85 -18.20
CA ALA A 2 15.94 -15.24 -17.49
C ALA A 2 16.01 -15.06 -15.95
N LEU A 3 17.16 -14.67 -15.41
CA LEU A 3 17.40 -14.58 -13.96
C LEU A 3 16.94 -13.24 -13.35
N ILE A 4 16.81 -12.19 -14.18
CA ILE A 4 16.47 -10.82 -13.73
C ILE A 4 14.96 -10.69 -13.44
N SER A 5 14.12 -11.38 -14.21
CA SER A 5 12.66 -11.32 -14.07
C SER A 5 12.16 -11.91 -12.75
N SER A 6 12.80 -12.98 -12.27
CA SER A 6 12.45 -13.65 -11.02
C SER A 6 12.94 -12.90 -9.77
N GLN A 7 14.12 -12.28 -9.86
CA GLN A 7 14.65 -11.40 -8.81
C GLN A 7 13.79 -10.13 -8.63
N LYS A 8 13.22 -9.59 -9.72
CA LYS A 8 12.36 -8.39 -9.66
C LYS A 8 11.10 -8.62 -8.81
N ARG A 9 10.49 -9.80 -8.88
CA ARG A 9 9.35 -10.17 -8.03
C ARG A 9 9.74 -10.38 -6.57
N ILE A 10 10.91 -10.95 -6.29
CA ILE A 10 11.37 -11.19 -4.91
C ILE A 10 11.76 -9.87 -4.23
N LEU A 11 12.38 -8.92 -4.94
CA LEU A 11 12.63 -7.57 -4.43
C LEU A 11 11.35 -6.75 -4.20
N GLN A 12 10.34 -6.92 -5.06
CA GLN A 12 9.00 -6.36 -4.82
C GLN A 12 8.36 -6.97 -3.55
N ASN A 13 8.49 -8.29 -3.37
CA ASN A 13 7.88 -9.03 -2.25
C ASN A 13 8.62 -8.89 -0.90
N ILE A 14 9.90 -8.50 -0.90
CA ILE A 14 10.70 -8.23 0.32
C ILE A 14 10.60 -6.76 0.74
N SER A 15 10.27 -5.87 -0.21
CA SER A 15 10.14 -4.43 0.01
C SER A 15 8.69 -4.00 0.04
N SER A 16 7.81 -4.71 0.76
CA SER A 16 6.41 -4.30 0.81
C SER A 16 6.25 -2.93 1.44
N THR A 17 6.11 -1.95 0.55
CA THR A 17 5.96 -0.54 0.88
C THR A 17 4.64 -0.38 1.62
N ALA A 18 4.48 0.72 2.36
CA ALA A 18 3.18 0.99 2.96
C ALA A 18 2.06 1.14 1.91
N GLU A 19 2.45 1.37 0.65
CA GLU A 19 1.57 1.38 -0.52
C GLU A 19 0.98 0.00 -0.81
N GLU A 20 1.80 -1.06 -0.79
CA GLU A 20 1.31 -2.44 -0.92
C GLU A 20 0.46 -2.86 0.27
N ARG A 21 0.89 -2.54 1.50
CA ARG A 21 0.08 -2.82 2.70
C ARG A 21 -1.26 -2.07 2.68
N TYR A 22 -1.27 -0.85 2.16
CA TYR A 22 -2.49 -0.09 1.95
C TYR A 22 -3.39 -0.74 0.88
N LEU A 23 -2.82 -1.16 -0.25
CA LEU A 23 -3.56 -1.87 -1.29
C LEU A 23 -4.19 -3.17 -0.77
N ASP A 24 -3.41 -3.96 -0.04
CA ASP A 24 -3.87 -5.23 0.54
C ASP A 24 -4.98 -4.99 1.56
N PHE A 25 -4.88 -3.92 2.34
CA PHE A 25 -5.93 -3.47 3.26
C PHE A 25 -7.22 -3.09 2.52
N VAL A 26 -7.13 -2.28 1.47
CA VAL A 26 -8.29 -1.86 0.67
C VAL A 26 -8.93 -3.06 -0.04
N GLN A 27 -8.14 -4.02 -0.51
CA GLN A 27 -8.63 -5.24 -1.16
C GLN A 27 -9.28 -6.21 -0.16
N ARG A 28 -8.71 -6.39 1.04
CA ARG A 28 -9.30 -7.25 2.08
C ARG A 28 -10.55 -6.65 2.71
N TYR A 29 -10.58 -5.32 2.83
CA TYR A 29 -11.60 -4.60 3.58
C TYR A 29 -12.28 -3.50 2.76
N PRO A 30 -12.85 -3.83 1.57
CA PRO A 30 -13.44 -2.83 0.68
C PRO A 30 -14.64 -2.11 1.32
N HIS A 31 -15.40 -2.82 2.16
CA HIS A 31 -16.53 -2.26 2.90
C HIS A 31 -16.13 -1.38 4.09
N PHE A 32 -14.91 -1.55 4.58
CA PHE A 32 -14.39 -0.85 5.74
C PHE A 32 -13.75 0.46 5.32
N PHE A 33 -13.10 0.50 4.16
CA PHE A 33 -12.42 1.68 3.62
C PHE A 33 -13.27 2.97 3.66
N ASN A 34 -14.58 2.87 3.42
CA ASN A 34 -15.47 4.04 3.38
C ASN A 34 -15.95 4.52 4.76
N ARG A 35 -15.62 3.80 5.84
CA ARG A 35 -16.08 4.07 7.22
C ARG A 35 -14.98 4.49 8.18
N ILE A 36 -13.71 4.41 7.77
CA ILE A 36 -12.54 4.70 8.61
C ILE A 36 -11.86 5.97 8.11
N SER A 37 -11.39 6.79 9.04
CA SER A 37 -10.61 7.98 8.70
C SER A 37 -9.22 7.62 8.19
N ASN A 38 -8.63 8.48 7.37
CA ASN A 38 -7.23 8.33 6.92
C ASN A 38 -6.25 8.25 8.10
N VAL A 39 -6.56 8.89 9.23
CA VAL A 39 -5.72 8.81 10.44
C VAL A 39 -5.70 7.39 11.00
N GLN A 40 -6.86 6.75 11.11
CA GLN A 40 -6.96 5.36 11.61
C GLN A 40 -6.27 4.37 10.66
N ILE A 41 -6.41 4.57 9.35
CA ILE A 41 -5.73 3.74 8.35
C ILE A 41 -4.21 3.93 8.44
N ALA A 42 -3.74 5.16 8.63
CA ALA A 42 -2.32 5.47 8.80
C ALA A 42 -1.76 4.82 10.07
N SER A 43 -2.47 4.92 11.21
CA SER A 43 -2.11 4.24 12.45
C SER A 43 -2.08 2.72 12.30
N TYR A 44 -3.05 2.13 11.58
CA TYR A 44 -3.08 0.69 11.31
C TYR A 44 -1.89 0.24 10.45
N LEU A 45 -1.52 1.02 9.45
CA LEU A 45 -0.39 0.74 8.57
C LEU A 45 0.98 1.09 9.19
N GLY A 46 1.00 1.74 10.36
CA GLY A 46 2.22 2.19 11.02
C GLY A 46 2.90 3.34 10.28
N VAL A 47 2.14 4.19 9.60
CA VAL A 47 2.64 5.33 8.82
C VAL A 47 1.98 6.63 9.26
N THR A 48 2.54 7.76 8.82
CA THR A 48 1.92 9.05 9.07
C THR A 48 0.75 9.30 8.10
N PRO A 49 -0.26 10.09 8.51
CA PRO A 49 -1.36 10.46 7.62
C PRO A 49 -0.91 11.18 6.34
N GLU A 50 0.20 11.94 6.38
CA GLU A 50 0.78 12.60 5.21
C GLU A 50 1.35 11.58 4.21
N PHE A 51 2.02 10.54 4.72
CA PHE A 51 2.55 9.46 3.89
C PHE A 51 1.42 8.66 3.25
N LEU A 52 0.37 8.34 4.01
CA LEU A 52 -0.84 7.71 3.48
C LEU A 52 -1.50 8.56 2.39
N SER A 53 -1.55 9.88 2.58
CA SER A 53 -2.12 10.79 1.58
C SER A 53 -1.31 10.81 0.28
N THR A 54 0.02 10.72 0.39
CA THR A 54 0.93 10.63 -0.76
C THR A 54 0.72 9.33 -1.54
N ILE A 55 0.64 8.21 -0.82
CA ILE A 55 0.28 6.89 -1.36
C ILE A 55 -1.04 6.96 -2.13
N ARG A 56 -2.11 7.48 -1.50
CA ARG A 56 -3.43 7.62 -2.15
C ARG A 56 -3.37 8.46 -3.42
N LYS A 57 -2.60 9.54 -3.42
CA LYS A 57 -2.42 10.41 -4.60
C LYS A 57 -1.67 9.71 -5.72
N ASN A 58 -0.62 8.94 -5.41
CA ASN A 58 0.11 8.17 -6.41
C ASN A 58 -0.78 7.09 -7.04
N LEU A 59 -1.55 6.35 -6.24
CA LEU A 59 -2.50 5.36 -6.74
C LEU A 59 -3.60 5.97 -7.63
N ALA A 60 -4.15 7.12 -7.25
CA ALA A 60 -5.23 7.76 -8.01
C ALA A 60 -4.75 8.38 -9.34
N LYS A 61 -3.44 8.50 -9.55
CA LYS A 61 -2.83 9.09 -10.74
C LYS A 61 -2.39 8.05 -11.78
N SER A 62 -2.52 6.76 -11.46
CA SER A 62 -2.15 5.64 -12.33
C SER A 62 -3.31 5.05 -13.11
#